data_AF-A0A2A4LTP3-F1
#
_entry.id   AF-A0A2A4LTP3-F1
#
_cell.length_a   1.000
_cell.length_b   1.000
_cell.length_c   1.000
_cell.angle_alpha   90.00
_cell.angle_beta   90.00
_cell.angle_gamma   90.00
#
_symmetry.space_group_name_H-M   'P 1'
#
loop_
_entity.id
_entity.type
_entity.pdbx_description
1 polymer ?
#
loop_
_entity_poly.entity_id
_entity_poly.type
_entity_poly.pdbx_seq_one_letter_code
_entity_poly.pdbx_strand_id
1 'polypeptide(L)'
;MTKIYKLFPIAGLITALALSISACSEPNKTVVSNFEPARNAQGHPNMQGTWDFRTLTPLERPRAVADKAVFSPEEAEEFRIKAITLNDVDVQRDAMGEFDVEGAYNSFWMDFGTELNEDKRTSLIVDPPNGRLPDLTPEAVVGLKQNFLRVPPVRDMFSLGIDTVAFRPAGPEILGLSERCLLGFNAGPPLTPSGYNNNLRIVQTPDHVLLFTEMVHNARIVPMDGRAHLPEQITEWSGDSRGHWDG
;
A
#
# COMPACT_ATOMS: atom_id res chain seq x y z
N MET A 1 9.19 -60.19 -28.13
CA MET A 1 10.47 -59.46 -28.15
C MET A 1 10.93 -59.26 -26.73
N THR A 2 12.12 -59.78 -26.49
CA THR A 2 12.97 -59.94 -25.29
C THR A 2 12.80 -58.94 -24.14
N LYS A 3 12.52 -59.48 -22.93
CA LYS A 3 13.00 -58.96 -21.64
C LYS A 3 14.50 -59.31 -21.49
N ILE A 4 15.30 -58.50 -20.81
CA ILE A 4 16.47 -58.95 -20.00
C ILE A 4 16.77 -57.88 -18.93
N TYR A 5 16.96 -58.38 -17.71
CA TYR A 5 17.39 -57.71 -16.47
C TYR A 5 18.92 -57.51 -16.43
N LYS A 6 19.38 -56.82 -15.37
CA LYS A 6 20.73 -56.85 -14.72
C LYS A 6 21.69 -55.77 -15.21
N LEU A 7 22.52 -55.11 -14.40
CA LEU A 7 22.95 -55.25 -13.00
C LEU A 7 23.75 -53.98 -12.64
N PHE A 8 23.69 -53.55 -11.38
CA PHE A 8 24.68 -52.65 -10.77
C PHE A 8 26.11 -53.21 -10.91
N PRO A 9 27.14 -52.34 -10.87
CA PRO A 9 27.98 -52.40 -9.69
C PRO A 9 28.33 -51.05 -9.07
N ILE A 10 28.62 -51.18 -7.78
CA ILE A 10 29.12 -50.28 -6.76
C ILE A 10 30.46 -49.63 -7.16
N ALA A 11 30.56 -48.30 -7.03
CA ALA A 11 31.77 -47.53 -6.72
C ALA A 11 31.31 -46.06 -6.55
N GLY A 12 31.69 -45.26 -5.57
CA GLY A 12 32.58 -45.36 -4.42
C GLY A 12 32.31 -44.08 -3.61
N LEU A 13 32.36 -44.22 -2.29
CA LEU A 13 32.14 -43.14 -1.34
C LEU A 13 33.28 -42.09 -1.48
N ILE A 14 32.98 -40.87 -1.91
CA ILE A 14 33.82 -39.69 -1.64
C ILE A 14 32.89 -38.57 -1.15
N THR A 15 32.77 -38.47 0.16
CA THR A 15 32.28 -37.29 0.87
C THR A 15 33.26 -36.14 0.65
N ALA A 16 32.93 -35.24 -0.28
CA ALA A 16 33.53 -33.91 -0.33
C ALA A 16 32.62 -32.94 0.44
N LEU A 17 33.03 -32.62 1.66
CA LEU A 17 32.44 -31.59 2.50
C LEU A 17 32.77 -30.23 1.86
N ALA A 18 31.94 -29.76 0.94
CA ALA A 18 32.03 -28.39 0.44
C ALA A 18 31.37 -27.46 1.47
N LEU A 19 32.20 -26.75 2.24
CA LEU A 19 31.79 -25.60 3.02
C LEU A 19 31.27 -24.53 2.06
N SER A 20 29.95 -24.51 1.86
CA SER A 20 29.26 -23.37 1.26
C SER A 20 29.34 -22.21 2.25
N ILE A 21 30.35 -21.38 2.09
CA ILE A 21 30.37 -20.05 2.70
C ILE A 21 29.23 -19.29 2.01
N SER A 22 28.06 -19.26 2.65
CA SER A 22 27.04 -18.25 2.36
C SER A 22 27.70 -16.90 2.57
N ALA A 23 28.12 -16.29 1.46
CA ALA A 23 28.38 -14.87 1.42
C ALA A 23 27.04 -14.20 1.74
N CYS A 24 26.84 -13.84 3.02
CA CYS A 24 25.84 -12.87 3.40
C CYS A 24 26.20 -11.60 2.62
N SER A 25 25.40 -11.28 1.60
CA SER A 25 25.50 -9.97 0.96
C SER A 25 25.21 -8.94 2.05
N GLU A 26 26.23 -8.19 2.44
CA GLU A 26 26.03 -7.01 3.27
C GLU A 26 24.97 -6.13 2.58
N PRO A 27 23.97 -5.61 3.31
CA PRO A 27 23.02 -4.67 2.75
C PRO A 27 23.83 -3.50 2.19
N ASN A 28 23.62 -3.23 0.91
CA ASN A 28 24.25 -2.15 0.16
C ASN A 28 24.16 -0.87 1.01
N LYS A 29 25.30 -0.34 1.46
CA LYS A 29 25.35 0.87 2.27
C LYS A 29 24.53 1.94 1.56
N THR A 30 23.42 2.33 2.17
CA THR A 30 22.60 3.45 1.75
C THR A 30 23.54 4.63 1.53
N VAL A 31 23.53 5.21 0.34
CA VAL A 31 24.13 6.53 0.12
C VAL A 31 23.36 7.47 1.03
N VAL A 32 23.92 7.76 2.21
CA VAL A 32 23.39 8.80 3.08
C VAL A 32 23.61 10.08 2.31
N SER A 33 22.53 10.61 1.74
CA SER A 33 22.58 11.98 1.23
C SER A 33 22.93 12.86 2.44
N ASN A 34 23.89 13.78 2.28
CA ASN A 34 24.16 14.83 3.26
C ASN A 34 23.02 15.87 3.27
N PHE A 35 21.77 15.40 3.15
CA PHE A 35 20.60 16.24 3.15
C PHE A 35 20.29 16.63 4.60
N GLU A 36 20.58 17.89 4.92
CA GLU A 36 20.15 18.50 6.17
C GLU A 36 18.75 19.10 5.95
N PRO A 37 17.69 18.53 6.55
CA PRO A 37 16.36 19.08 6.41
C PRO A 37 16.31 20.48 7.03
N ALA A 38 15.56 21.38 6.41
CA ALA A 38 15.25 22.67 7.02
C ALA A 38 14.63 22.42 8.40
N ARG A 39 15.03 23.22 9.40
CA ARG A 39 14.53 23.08 10.77
C ARG A 39 13.47 24.14 11.07
N ASN A 40 12.50 23.78 11.90
CA ASN A 40 11.49 24.73 12.39
C ASN A 40 12.04 25.56 13.56
N ALA A 41 11.22 26.44 14.13
CA ALA A 41 11.61 27.32 15.24
C ALA A 41 12.01 26.55 16.52
N GLN A 42 11.63 25.27 16.63
CA GLN A 42 11.95 24.37 17.73
C GLN A 42 13.21 23.52 17.45
N GLY A 43 13.83 23.66 16.28
CA GLY A 43 15.01 22.90 15.89
C GLY A 43 14.71 21.50 15.34
N HIS A 44 13.44 21.09 15.25
CA HIS A 44 13.05 19.81 14.64
C HIS A 44 13.03 19.90 13.11
N PRO A 45 13.19 18.78 12.38
CA PRO A 45 12.95 18.74 10.94
C PRO A 45 11.57 19.31 10.58
N ASN A 46 11.58 20.28 9.67
CA ASN A 46 10.39 20.94 9.19
C ASN A 46 9.77 20.13 8.04
N MET A 47 8.69 19.41 8.36
CA MET A 47 7.88 18.63 7.43
C MET A 47 6.55 19.33 7.11
N GLN A 48 6.34 20.55 7.62
CA GLN A 48 5.09 21.28 7.46
C GLN A 48 4.85 21.62 5.99
N GLY A 49 3.62 21.43 5.52
CA GLY A 49 3.24 21.74 4.15
C GLY A 49 2.12 20.88 3.62
N THR A 50 1.84 21.04 2.33
CA THR A 50 1.00 20.12 1.55
C THR A 50 1.91 19.25 0.72
N TRP A 51 1.70 17.95 0.83
CA TRP A 51 2.43 16.89 0.18
C TRP A 51 1.48 16.18 -0.77
N ASP A 52 2.06 15.68 -1.85
CA ASP A 52 1.38 14.87 -2.85
C ASP A 52 2.02 13.48 -2.81
N PHE A 53 1.19 12.45 -2.66
CA PHE A 53 1.64 11.06 -2.62
C PHE A 53 1.23 10.25 -3.84
N ARG A 54 0.74 10.89 -4.93
CA ARG A 54 0.46 10.18 -6.18
C ARG A 54 1.75 9.61 -6.77
N THR A 55 1.67 8.39 -7.30
CA THR A 55 2.79 7.73 -7.97
C THR A 55 2.30 6.54 -8.78
N LEU A 56 2.98 6.27 -9.89
CA LEU A 56 2.77 5.04 -10.66
C LEU A 56 3.42 3.83 -10.00
N THR A 57 4.24 4.01 -8.96
CA THR A 57 4.85 2.90 -8.23
C THR A 57 3.74 2.09 -7.55
N PRO A 58 3.56 0.81 -7.89
CA PRO A 58 2.47 0.01 -7.33
C PRO A 58 2.72 -0.27 -5.84
N LEU A 59 1.66 -0.50 -5.07
CA LEU A 59 1.80 -0.90 -3.66
C LEU A 59 2.62 -2.19 -3.54
N GLU A 60 2.25 -3.21 -4.31
CA GLU A 60 2.87 -4.53 -4.34
C GLU A 60 3.68 -4.74 -5.63
N ARG A 61 4.80 -5.45 -5.51
CA ARG A 61 5.69 -5.74 -6.63
C ARG A 61 5.00 -6.63 -7.67
N PRO A 62 4.93 -6.22 -8.95
CA PRO A 62 4.35 -7.06 -9.99
C PRO A 62 5.01 -8.43 -10.09
N ARG A 63 4.23 -9.49 -10.31
CA ARG A 63 4.76 -10.86 -10.48
C ARG A 63 5.72 -11.00 -11.65
N ALA A 64 5.52 -10.19 -12.69
CA ALA A 64 6.36 -10.17 -13.89
C ALA A 64 7.83 -9.81 -13.62
N VAL A 65 8.12 -9.09 -12.52
CA VAL A 65 9.48 -8.64 -12.19
C VAL A 65 10.11 -9.44 -11.03
N ALA A 66 9.47 -10.53 -10.59
CA ALA A 66 9.92 -11.40 -9.50
C ALA A 66 10.39 -10.60 -8.26
N ASP A 67 11.67 -10.73 -7.87
CA ASP A 67 12.27 -10.05 -6.72
C ASP A 67 13.10 -8.81 -7.09
N LYS A 68 12.98 -8.34 -8.33
CA LYS A 68 13.69 -7.14 -8.78
C LYS A 68 13.14 -5.90 -8.08
N ALA A 69 13.92 -5.33 -7.17
CA ALA A 69 13.49 -4.20 -6.34
C ALA A 69 13.42 -2.86 -7.09
N VAL A 70 14.23 -2.68 -8.13
CA VAL A 70 14.37 -1.41 -8.87
C VAL A 70 14.42 -1.68 -10.36
N PHE A 71 13.69 -0.87 -11.14
CA PHE A 71 13.72 -0.88 -12.60
C PHE A 71 15.00 -0.25 -13.15
N SER A 72 15.49 -0.75 -14.30
CA SER A 72 16.41 0.04 -15.12
C SER A 72 15.69 1.28 -15.67
N PRO A 73 16.41 2.32 -16.15
CA PRO A 73 15.79 3.49 -16.77
C PRO A 73 14.83 3.13 -17.92
N GLU A 74 15.21 2.16 -18.74
CA GLU A 74 14.43 1.70 -19.89
C GLU A 74 13.16 0.95 -19.44
N GLU A 75 13.29 0.04 -18.48
CA GLU A 75 12.15 -0.70 -17.93
C GLU A 75 11.17 0.21 -17.18
N ALA A 76 11.70 1.22 -16.48
CA ALA A 76 10.90 2.22 -15.80
C ALA A 76 10.04 3.02 -16.80
N GLU A 77 10.61 3.38 -17.94
CA GLU A 77 9.90 4.08 -19.01
C GLU A 77 8.85 3.19 -19.68
N GLU A 78 9.20 1.94 -19.99
CA GLU A 78 8.24 0.95 -20.52
C GLU A 78 7.07 0.74 -19.55
N PHE A 79 7.37 0.61 -18.25
CA PHE A 79 6.35 0.48 -17.21
C PHE A 79 5.48 1.73 -17.12
N ARG A 80 6.08 2.92 -17.14
CA ARG A 80 5.38 4.22 -17.09
C ARG A 80 4.38 4.37 -18.24
N ILE A 81 4.82 4.12 -19.48
CA ILE A 81 3.95 4.17 -20.67
C ILE A 81 2.79 3.19 -20.52
N LYS A 82 3.08 1.97 -20.08
CA LYS A 82 2.06 0.92 -19.89
C LYS A 82 1.06 1.31 -18.80
N ALA A 83 1.54 1.84 -17.67
CA ALA A 83 0.69 2.24 -16.55
C ALA A 83 -0.22 3.41 -16.93
N ILE A 84 0.30 4.43 -17.63
CA ILE A 84 -0.51 5.55 -18.14
C ILE A 84 -1.59 5.03 -19.10
N THR A 85 -1.23 4.16 -20.04
CA THR A 85 -2.19 3.57 -20.98
C THR A 85 -3.29 2.79 -20.26
N LEU A 86 -2.96 2.06 -19.19
CA LEU A 86 -3.93 1.29 -18.42
C LEU A 86 -4.83 2.16 -17.53
N ASN A 87 -4.32 3.31 -17.10
CA ASN A 87 -5.04 4.28 -16.26
C ASN A 87 -5.88 5.26 -17.08
N ASP A 88 -5.78 5.23 -18.42
CA ASP A 88 -6.61 6.04 -19.29
C ASP A 88 -8.05 5.50 -19.27
N VAL A 89 -8.93 6.24 -18.61
CA VAL A 89 -10.36 5.88 -18.50
C VAL A 89 -11.16 6.33 -19.72
N ASP A 90 -10.57 7.12 -20.62
CA ASP A 90 -11.25 7.62 -21.82
C ASP A 90 -11.35 6.58 -22.94
N VAL A 91 -10.62 5.46 -22.84
CA VAL A 91 -10.50 4.43 -23.88
C VAL A 91 -11.79 3.60 -24.05
N GLN A 92 -12.72 3.65 -23.08
CA GLN A 92 -13.96 2.85 -23.09
C GLN A 92 -15.24 3.69 -22.94
N ARG A 93 -15.24 4.95 -23.39
CA ARG A 93 -16.40 5.86 -23.22
C ARG A 93 -17.63 5.51 -24.07
N ASP A 94 -17.49 4.63 -25.05
CA ASP A 94 -18.59 4.11 -25.87
C ASP A 94 -19.33 2.91 -25.21
N ALA A 95 -19.13 2.68 -23.91
CA ALA A 95 -19.82 1.63 -23.17
C ALA A 95 -21.34 1.89 -23.05
N MET A 96 -22.12 0.83 -22.80
CA MET A 96 -23.58 0.94 -22.63
C MET A 96 -23.94 1.90 -21.50
N GLY A 97 -25.08 2.60 -21.59
CA GLY A 97 -25.49 3.66 -20.63
C GLY A 97 -25.56 3.24 -19.14
N GLU A 98 -25.53 1.95 -18.83
CA GLU A 98 -25.42 1.42 -17.46
C GLU A 98 -24.01 1.65 -16.85
N PHE A 99 -22.98 1.85 -17.69
CA PHE A 99 -21.62 2.25 -17.29
C PHE A 99 -21.41 3.77 -17.27
N ASP A 100 -22.39 4.58 -17.72
CA ASP A 100 -22.25 6.04 -17.84
C ASP A 100 -22.14 6.73 -16.46
N VAL A 101 -22.84 6.21 -15.45
CA VAL A 101 -22.79 6.75 -14.08
C VAL A 101 -21.50 6.34 -13.36
N GLU A 102 -21.08 5.08 -13.50
CA GLU A 102 -19.85 4.56 -12.88
C GLU A 102 -18.57 5.07 -13.57
N GLY A 103 -18.67 5.43 -14.86
CA GLY A 103 -17.60 6.02 -15.68
C GLY A 103 -17.76 7.52 -15.94
N ALA A 104 -18.50 8.24 -15.08
CA ALA A 104 -18.88 9.64 -15.32
C ALA A 104 -17.69 10.61 -15.42
N TYR A 105 -16.55 10.26 -14.82
CA TYR A 105 -15.32 11.05 -14.86
C TYR A 105 -14.40 10.60 -16.00
N ASN A 106 -13.97 11.57 -16.81
CA ASN A 106 -12.95 11.36 -17.83
C ASN A 106 -11.53 11.45 -17.23
N SER A 107 -10.50 11.11 -18.01
CA SER A 107 -9.10 11.09 -17.56
C SER A 107 -8.58 12.44 -17.03
N PHE A 108 -9.24 13.56 -17.36
CA PHE A 108 -8.90 14.88 -16.80
C PHE A 108 -9.15 14.98 -15.29
N TRP A 109 -10.19 14.33 -14.76
CA TRP A 109 -10.52 14.35 -13.34
C TRP A 109 -9.79 13.30 -12.51
N MET A 110 -9.06 12.40 -13.19
CA MET A 110 -8.29 11.36 -12.55
C MET A 110 -6.83 11.81 -12.36
N ASP A 111 -6.30 11.61 -11.16
CA ASP A 111 -4.96 11.98 -10.75
C ASP A 111 -4.16 10.77 -10.23
N PHE A 112 -3.92 9.80 -11.12
CA PHE A 112 -3.07 8.63 -10.83
C PHE A 112 -1.57 8.96 -10.76
N GLY A 113 -1.18 10.18 -11.16
CA GLY A 113 0.21 10.54 -11.44
C GLY A 113 0.70 10.02 -12.81
N THR A 114 1.82 10.57 -13.28
CA THR A 114 2.42 10.20 -14.59
C THR A 114 3.83 9.64 -14.47
N GLU A 115 4.38 9.60 -13.26
CA GLU A 115 5.77 9.25 -13.00
C GLU A 115 5.87 8.18 -11.91
N LEU A 116 6.94 7.38 -12.01
CA LEU A 116 7.43 6.57 -10.90
C LEU A 116 8.18 7.47 -9.91
N ASN A 117 8.38 6.97 -8.69
CA ASN A 117 9.29 7.63 -7.76
C ASN A 117 10.73 7.70 -8.32
N GLU A 118 11.51 8.68 -7.85
CA GLU A 118 12.89 8.91 -8.32
C GLU A 118 13.80 7.68 -8.15
N ASP A 119 13.53 6.86 -7.15
CA ASP A 119 14.23 5.61 -6.85
C ASP A 119 13.89 4.46 -7.82
N LYS A 120 12.88 4.64 -8.69
CA LYS A 120 12.40 3.66 -9.69
C LYS A 120 12.09 2.30 -9.07
N ARG A 121 11.69 2.29 -7.79
CA ARG A 121 11.34 1.05 -7.10
C ARG A 121 10.12 0.39 -7.76
N THR A 122 10.12 -0.93 -7.75
CA THR A 122 9.05 -1.74 -8.36
C THR A 122 7.84 -1.92 -7.43
N SER A 123 7.92 -1.47 -6.18
CA SER A 123 6.86 -1.55 -5.16
C SER A 123 7.02 -0.49 -4.07
N LEU A 124 5.93 -0.01 -3.49
CA LEU A 124 5.95 0.83 -2.27
C LEU A 124 6.34 0.01 -1.03
N ILE A 125 5.91 -1.25 -0.98
CA ILE A 125 6.34 -2.21 0.04
C ILE A 125 7.82 -2.55 -0.22
N VAL A 126 8.65 -2.30 0.78
CA VAL A 126 10.09 -2.63 0.76
C VAL A 126 10.43 -3.83 1.65
N ASP A 127 9.62 -4.06 2.69
CA ASP A 127 9.70 -5.20 3.59
C ASP A 127 8.30 -5.82 3.72
N PRO A 128 8.12 -7.12 3.42
CA PRO A 128 9.14 -8.12 3.07
C PRO A 128 9.90 -7.82 1.75
N PRO A 129 11.13 -8.37 1.56
CA PRO A 129 11.97 -8.05 0.39
C PRO A 129 11.34 -8.35 -0.97
N ASN A 130 10.35 -9.25 -1.03
CA ASN A 130 9.58 -9.55 -2.24
C ASN A 130 8.63 -8.41 -2.65
N GLY A 131 8.49 -7.38 -1.81
CA GLY A 131 7.70 -6.17 -2.05
C GLY A 131 6.19 -6.41 -2.09
N ARG A 132 5.69 -7.42 -1.37
CA ARG A 132 4.27 -7.79 -1.36
C ARG A 132 3.71 -7.89 0.06
N LEU A 133 2.40 -7.77 0.18
CA LEU A 133 1.73 -8.02 1.44
C LEU A 133 1.95 -9.49 1.86
N PRO A 134 2.20 -9.75 3.15
CA PRO A 134 2.16 -11.11 3.67
C PRO A 134 0.78 -11.75 3.46
N ASP A 135 0.74 -13.08 3.39
CA ASP A 135 -0.53 -13.80 3.35
C ASP A 135 -1.39 -13.47 4.58
N LEU A 136 -2.70 -13.33 4.37
CA LEU A 136 -3.65 -13.11 5.46
C LEU A 136 -3.62 -14.30 6.43
N THR A 137 -3.67 -14.00 7.73
CA THR A 137 -3.79 -15.05 8.75
C THR A 137 -5.15 -15.76 8.64
N PRO A 138 -5.28 -17.00 9.12
CA PRO A 138 -6.57 -17.71 9.14
C PRO A 138 -7.68 -16.89 9.83
N GLU A 139 -7.34 -16.18 10.90
CA GLU A 139 -8.27 -15.32 11.65
C GLU A 139 -8.73 -14.13 10.79
N ALA A 140 -7.82 -13.50 10.05
CA ALA A 140 -8.16 -12.41 9.14
C ALA A 140 -9.10 -12.88 8.00
N VAL A 141 -8.86 -14.08 7.47
CA VAL A 141 -9.75 -14.69 6.46
C VAL A 141 -11.14 -14.96 7.04
N VAL A 142 -11.24 -15.44 8.28
CA VAL A 142 -12.53 -15.63 8.97
C VAL A 142 -13.22 -14.29 9.19
N GLY A 143 -12.51 -13.27 9.66
CA GLY A 143 -13.04 -11.93 9.88
C GLY A 143 -13.58 -11.29 8.59
N LEU A 144 -12.86 -11.44 7.47
CA LEU A 144 -13.32 -10.98 6.15
C LEU A 144 -14.64 -11.67 5.75
N LYS A 145 -14.74 -12.99 5.92
CA LYS A 145 -15.98 -13.75 5.66
C LYS A 145 -17.14 -13.30 6.54
N GLN A 146 -16.87 -12.96 7.80
CA GLN A 146 -17.87 -12.45 8.72
C GLN A 146 -18.36 -11.06 8.33
N ASN A 147 -17.48 -10.17 7.87
CA ASN A 147 -17.89 -8.83 7.42
C ASN A 147 -18.88 -8.88 6.24
N PHE A 148 -18.75 -9.86 5.33
CA PHE A 148 -19.71 -10.06 4.24
C PHE A 148 -21.13 -10.40 4.72
N LEU A 149 -21.31 -10.85 5.97
CA LEU A 149 -22.64 -11.06 6.56
C LEU A 149 -23.32 -9.74 6.95
N ARG A 150 -22.59 -8.61 6.92
CA ARG A 150 -23.09 -7.26 7.20
C ARG A 150 -23.75 -7.12 8.58
N VAL A 151 -23.28 -7.91 9.54
CA VAL A 151 -23.65 -7.78 10.96
C VAL A 151 -22.76 -6.72 11.60
N PRO A 152 -23.31 -5.65 12.19
CA PRO A 152 -22.49 -4.61 12.81
C PRO A 152 -21.58 -5.15 13.93
N PRO A 153 -20.34 -4.62 14.05
CA PRO A 153 -19.74 -3.57 13.23
C PRO A 153 -19.23 -4.10 11.87
N VAL A 154 -19.63 -3.45 10.77
CA VAL A 154 -19.13 -3.76 9.41
C VAL A 154 -17.82 -3.03 9.17
N ARG A 155 -16.77 -3.78 8.82
CA ARG A 155 -15.41 -3.24 8.56
C ARG A 155 -14.98 -3.29 7.10
N ASP A 156 -15.84 -3.75 6.20
CA ASP A 156 -15.58 -3.72 4.77
C ASP A 156 -15.43 -2.28 4.27
N MET A 157 -14.61 -2.09 3.24
CA MET A 157 -14.40 -0.78 2.62
C MET A 157 -15.66 -0.34 1.87
N PHE A 158 -16.19 -1.21 1.00
CA PHE A 158 -17.37 -0.97 0.18
C PHE A 158 -18.35 -2.15 0.21
N SER A 159 -19.58 -1.92 -0.24
CA SER A 159 -20.63 -2.91 -0.54
C SER A 159 -20.57 -3.39 -1.99
N LEU A 160 -19.38 -3.38 -2.60
CA LEU A 160 -19.15 -3.85 -3.97
C LEU A 160 -19.44 -5.34 -4.10
N GLY A 161 -20.07 -5.73 -5.22
CA GLY A 161 -20.43 -7.11 -5.52
C GLY A 161 -21.67 -7.61 -4.78
N ILE A 162 -22.37 -6.75 -4.04
CA ILE A 162 -23.70 -7.05 -3.51
C ILE A 162 -24.73 -6.64 -4.58
N ASP A 163 -25.71 -7.50 -4.82
CA ASP A 163 -26.83 -7.23 -5.72
C ASP A 163 -27.53 -5.92 -5.29
N THR A 164 -27.32 -4.85 -6.04
CA THR A 164 -27.85 -3.51 -5.76
C THR A 164 -29.38 -3.43 -5.88
N VAL A 165 -30.00 -4.40 -6.55
CA VAL A 165 -31.46 -4.51 -6.67
C VAL A 165 -32.05 -5.15 -5.40
N ALA A 166 -31.36 -6.16 -4.85
CA ALA A 166 -31.79 -6.88 -3.65
C ALA A 166 -31.29 -6.24 -2.35
N PHE A 167 -30.17 -5.52 -2.38
CA PHE A 167 -29.53 -4.94 -1.21
C PHE A 167 -30.15 -3.59 -0.86
N ARG A 168 -31.04 -3.61 0.13
CA ARG A 168 -31.56 -2.40 0.76
C ARG A 168 -31.11 -2.37 2.21
N PRO A 169 -30.14 -1.51 2.56
CA PRO A 169 -29.62 -1.50 3.92
C PRO A 169 -30.66 -1.03 4.92
N ALA A 170 -30.85 -1.79 6.01
CA ALA A 170 -31.77 -1.43 7.08
C ALA A 170 -31.37 -0.14 7.83
N GLY A 171 -30.09 0.22 7.76
CA GLY A 171 -29.53 1.44 8.33
C GLY A 171 -28.10 1.68 7.81
N PRO A 172 -27.54 2.87 8.04
CA PRO A 172 -26.19 3.20 7.58
C PRO A 172 -25.11 2.30 8.21
N GLU A 173 -25.36 1.67 9.36
CA GLU A 173 -24.39 0.83 10.07
C GLU A 173 -24.01 -0.46 9.33
N ILE A 174 -24.81 -0.86 8.34
CA ILE A 174 -24.52 -2.04 7.52
C ILE A 174 -23.73 -1.71 6.24
N LEU A 175 -23.57 -0.43 5.92
CA LEU A 175 -22.72 0.04 4.83
C LEU A 175 -21.25 -0.09 5.22
N GLY A 176 -20.39 -0.21 4.20
CA GLY A 176 -18.94 -0.22 4.38
C GLY A 176 -18.42 1.10 4.95
N LEU A 177 -17.22 1.07 5.54
CA LEU A 177 -16.63 2.24 6.19
C LEU A 177 -16.36 3.39 5.21
N SER A 178 -16.01 3.10 3.95
CA SER A 178 -15.75 4.13 2.94
C SER A 178 -17.02 4.73 2.36
N GLU A 179 -18.08 3.93 2.22
CA GLU A 179 -19.41 4.41 1.79
C GLU A 179 -20.01 5.40 2.80
N ARG A 180 -19.65 5.23 4.07
CA ARG A 180 -20.04 6.11 5.18
C ARG A 180 -19.07 7.27 5.40
N CYS A 181 -18.03 7.38 4.58
CA CYS A 181 -16.95 8.36 4.74
C CYS A 181 -16.33 8.34 6.15
N LEU A 182 -16.17 7.16 6.76
CA LEU A 182 -15.53 6.98 8.07
C LEU A 182 -14.05 6.65 7.94
N LEU A 183 -13.72 5.71 7.06
CA LEU A 183 -12.35 5.26 6.75
C LEU A 183 -12.27 4.73 5.33
N GLY A 184 -11.07 4.79 4.73
CA GLY A 184 -10.70 4.02 3.56
C GLY A 184 -10.40 4.88 2.33
N PHE A 185 -10.63 4.33 1.14
CA PHE A 185 -10.01 4.80 -0.10
C PHE A 185 -8.48 4.83 0.04
N ASN A 186 -7.88 6.02 0.07
CA ASN A 186 -6.45 6.26 0.31
C ASN A 186 -6.15 6.95 1.65
N ALA A 187 -7.17 7.20 2.48
CA ALA A 187 -7.05 7.90 3.75
C ALA A 187 -7.01 6.93 4.93
N GLY A 188 -5.81 6.62 5.38
CA GLY A 188 -5.56 5.76 6.54
C GLY A 188 -4.10 5.35 6.62
N PRO A 189 -3.68 4.63 7.67
CA PRO A 189 -2.44 3.87 7.62
C PRO A 189 -2.67 2.52 6.89
N PRO A 190 -1.89 2.17 5.85
CA PRO A 190 -0.99 3.05 5.11
C PRO A 190 -1.74 3.98 4.15
N LEU A 191 -1.16 5.15 3.85
CA LEU A 191 -1.63 5.99 2.76
C LEU A 191 -1.25 5.29 1.45
N THR A 192 -2.23 5.02 0.60
CA THR A 192 -2.02 4.32 -0.67
C THR A 192 -2.45 5.21 -1.82
N PRO A 193 -1.64 5.48 -2.85
CA PRO A 193 -2.05 6.29 -3.99
C PRO A 193 -3.36 5.77 -4.60
N SER A 194 -4.26 6.68 -4.97
CA SER A 194 -5.53 6.35 -5.65
C SER A 194 -5.72 7.21 -6.89
N GLY A 195 -6.88 7.11 -7.53
CA GLY A 195 -7.19 7.85 -8.75
C GLY A 195 -7.47 9.33 -8.56
N TYR A 196 -7.52 9.86 -7.33
CA TYR A 196 -7.67 11.30 -7.04
C TYR A 196 -7.49 11.56 -5.53
N ASN A 197 -7.52 12.83 -5.11
CA ASN A 197 -7.38 13.26 -3.71
C ASN A 197 -6.12 12.71 -3.00
N ASN A 198 -4.97 12.72 -3.70
CA ASN A 198 -3.70 12.22 -3.18
C ASN A 198 -2.91 13.28 -2.38
N ASN A 199 -3.60 14.25 -1.78
CA ASN A 199 -2.98 15.31 -0.99
C ASN A 199 -2.97 14.98 0.51
N LEU A 200 -1.83 15.26 1.14
CA LEU A 200 -1.61 15.18 2.58
C LEU A 200 -1.13 16.54 3.09
N ARG A 201 -1.84 17.15 4.02
CA ARG A 201 -1.36 18.31 4.76
C ARG A 201 -0.73 17.89 6.08
N ILE A 202 0.53 18.25 6.28
CA ILE A 202 1.23 18.08 7.55
C ILE A 202 1.25 19.42 8.27
N VAL A 203 0.73 19.44 9.50
CA VAL A 203 0.81 20.58 10.41
C VAL A 203 1.66 20.18 11.60
N GLN A 204 2.70 20.96 11.89
CA GLN A 204 3.61 20.72 13.01
C GLN A 204 3.43 21.81 14.07
N THR A 205 3.32 21.38 15.31
CA THR A 205 3.31 22.23 16.51
C THR A 205 4.47 21.79 17.43
N PRO A 206 4.75 22.48 18.55
CA PRO A 206 5.83 22.05 19.45
C PRO A 206 5.66 20.61 19.99
N ASP A 207 4.43 20.16 20.20
CA ASP A 207 4.09 18.91 20.89
C ASP A 207 3.19 17.96 20.08
N HIS A 208 2.79 18.32 18.86
CA HIS A 208 2.00 17.47 17.96
C HIS A 208 2.41 17.59 16.49
N VAL A 209 2.20 16.49 15.76
CA VAL A 209 2.11 16.46 14.29
C VAL A 209 0.70 16.05 13.90
N LEU A 210 0.04 16.83 13.05
CA LEU A 210 -1.23 16.48 12.44
C LEU A 210 -0.99 16.06 11.00
N LEU A 211 -1.49 14.87 10.64
CA LEU A 211 -1.58 14.38 9.27
C LEU A 211 -3.05 14.53 8.83
N PHE A 212 -3.30 15.39 7.85
CA PHE A 212 -4.63 15.63 7.31
C PHE A 212 -4.71 15.21 5.85
N THR A 213 -5.42 14.13 5.57
CA THR A 213 -5.63 13.65 4.19
C THR A 213 -6.82 14.36 3.56
N GLU A 214 -6.70 14.72 2.28
CA GLU A 214 -7.82 15.28 1.52
C GLU A 214 -8.97 14.28 1.43
N MET A 215 -8.69 13.04 1.05
CA MET A 215 -9.71 12.00 1.04
C MET A 215 -10.20 11.70 2.46
N VAL A 216 -11.53 11.54 2.61
CA VAL A 216 -12.24 11.32 3.89
C VAL A 216 -12.03 12.45 4.92
N HIS A 217 -11.26 13.51 4.62
CA HIS A 217 -10.88 14.58 5.55
C HIS A 217 -10.31 14.03 6.88
N ASN A 218 -9.53 12.95 6.83
CA ASN A 218 -9.06 12.28 8.04
C ASN A 218 -7.96 13.10 8.72
N ALA A 219 -8.22 13.53 9.95
CA ALA A 219 -7.30 14.28 10.80
C ALA A 219 -6.65 13.35 11.84
N ARG A 220 -5.45 12.84 11.56
CA ARG A 220 -4.69 12.01 12.49
C ARG A 220 -3.75 12.87 13.33
N ILE A 221 -4.02 12.96 14.63
CA ILE A 221 -3.22 13.74 15.58
C ILE A 221 -2.17 12.81 16.21
N VAL A 222 -0.90 13.21 16.13
CA VAL A 222 0.23 12.45 16.68
C VAL A 222 0.89 13.29 17.77
N PRO A 223 0.64 13.00 19.06
CA PRO A 223 1.40 13.56 20.17
C PRO A 223 2.90 13.22 20.08
N MET A 224 3.74 14.22 20.36
CA MET A 224 5.20 14.14 20.31
C MET A 224 5.86 14.32 21.69
N ASP A 225 5.08 14.40 22.76
CA ASP A 225 5.52 14.75 24.12
C ASP A 225 5.71 13.54 25.06
N GLY A 226 5.63 12.32 24.52
CA GLY A 226 5.80 11.09 25.28
C GLY A 226 4.64 10.75 26.22
N ARG A 227 3.48 11.41 26.09
CA ARG A 227 2.29 11.06 26.90
C ARG A 227 1.84 9.62 26.66
N ALA A 228 1.24 9.01 27.68
CA ALA A 228 0.72 7.65 27.62
C ALA A 228 -0.33 7.47 26.51
N HIS A 229 -0.45 6.24 26.00
CA HIS A 229 -1.54 5.83 25.12
C HIS A 229 -2.91 6.02 25.77
N LEU A 230 -3.96 6.08 24.94
CA LEU A 230 -5.34 6.07 25.42
C LEU A 230 -5.60 4.78 26.23
N PRO A 231 -6.53 4.80 27.21
CA PRO A 231 -6.96 3.59 27.91
C PRO A 231 -7.40 2.51 26.91
N GLU A 232 -7.11 1.24 27.19
CA GLU A 232 -7.41 0.11 26.29
C GLU A 232 -8.88 0.01 25.87
N GLN A 233 -9.80 0.60 26.66
CA GLN A 233 -11.24 0.62 26.38
C GLN A 233 -11.62 1.64 25.30
N ILE A 234 -10.71 2.55 24.92
CA ILE A 234 -10.93 3.58 23.91
C ILE A 234 -10.14 3.19 22.66
N THR A 235 -10.86 2.87 21.59
CA THR A 235 -10.28 2.55 20.28
C THR A 235 -10.72 3.57 19.25
N GLU A 236 -9.76 4.13 18.53
CA GLU A 236 -10.04 4.99 17.38
C GLU A 236 -9.91 4.22 16.07
N TRP A 237 -10.68 4.65 15.06
CA TRP A 237 -10.68 4.08 13.71
C TRP A 237 -9.29 4.10 13.06
N SER A 238 -8.57 5.21 13.20
CA SER A 238 -7.21 5.37 12.67
C SER A 238 -6.13 4.88 13.65
N GLY A 239 -6.50 4.42 14.84
CA GLY A 239 -5.57 4.02 15.91
C GLY A 239 -4.94 5.19 16.67
N ASP A 240 -4.32 4.88 17.81
CA ASP A 240 -3.76 5.85 18.76
C ASP A 240 -2.25 6.05 18.54
N SER A 241 -1.85 7.13 17.88
CA SER A 241 -0.46 7.33 17.43
C SER A 241 0.41 7.97 18.49
N ARG A 242 1.68 7.60 18.60
CA ARG A 242 2.68 8.36 19.37
C ARG A 242 3.92 8.57 18.50
N GLY A 243 4.44 9.78 18.51
CA GLY A 243 5.66 10.13 17.80
C GLY A 243 6.78 10.50 18.76
N HIS A 244 8.00 10.36 18.28
CA HIS A 244 9.23 10.83 18.91
C HIS A 244 10.22 11.22 17.81
N TRP A 245 11.26 11.93 18.18
CA TRP A 245 12.38 12.24 17.29
C TRP A 245 13.55 11.32 17.62
N ASP A 246 14.10 10.68 16.60
CA ASP A 246 15.36 9.94 16.69
C ASP A 246 16.54 10.86 16.33
N GLY A 247 17.64 10.75 17.08
CA GLY A 247 18.87 11.51 16.84
C GLY A 247 19.29 12.37 18.01
#